data_AF-A0A813IFC3-F1
#
_entry.id   AF-A0A813IFC3-F1
#
_cell.length_a   1.000
_cell.length_b   1.000
_cell.length_c   1.000
_cell.angle_alpha   90.00
_cell.angle_beta   90.00
_cell.angle_gamma   90.00
#
_symmetry.space_group_name_H-M   'P 1'
#
loop_
_entity.id
_entity.type
_entity.pdbx_description
1 polymer ?
#
loop_
_entity_poly.entity_id
_entity_poly.type
_entity_poly.pdbx_seq_one_letter_code
_entity_poly.pdbx_strand_id
1 'polypeptide(L)'
;MNTQQALADTAHFIRSQQGDFNCTKRGTAGYCPVHTIGGSYPGFLSAMMRLRYPAVVDSAHAASAPIRFYAQQVDQYAYYTKVTESAERSFAGCPHAVLSAFLTMEAYMRNALASDCCIMC
;
A
#
# COMPACT_ATOMS: atom_id res chain seq x y z
N MET A 1 13.27 5.22 -10.65
CA MET A 1 12.75 5.78 -9.39
C MET A 1 12.66 4.66 -8.37
N ASN A 2 13.26 4.82 -7.18
CA ASN A 2 13.23 3.80 -6.13
C ASN A 2 12.90 4.42 -4.77
N THR A 3 12.45 3.60 -3.81
CA THR A 3 12.04 4.03 -2.48
C THR A 3 13.15 4.75 -1.72
N GLN A 4 14.40 4.28 -1.82
CA GLN A 4 15.51 4.91 -1.09
C GLN A 4 15.75 6.35 -1.54
N GLN A 5 15.70 6.60 -2.86
CA GLN A 5 15.80 7.94 -3.44
C GLN A 5 14.62 8.81 -2.99
N ALA A 6 13.38 8.30 -3.05
CA ALA A 6 12.22 9.06 -2.58
C ALA A 6 12.32 9.48 -1.10
N LEU A 7 12.85 8.62 -0.23
CA LEU A 7 13.08 8.96 1.17
C LEU A 7 14.21 10.00 1.33
N ALA A 8 15.28 9.89 0.55
CA ALA A 8 16.39 10.85 0.55
C ALA A 8 15.93 12.24 0.07
N ASP A 9 15.16 12.30 -1.01
CA ASP A 9 14.59 13.52 -1.56
C ASP A 9 13.66 14.19 -0.54
N THR A 10 12.82 13.40 0.13
CA THR A 10 11.92 13.90 1.18
C THR A 10 12.72 14.44 2.37
N ALA A 11 13.78 13.75 2.80
CA ALA A 11 14.64 14.22 3.89
C ALA A 11 15.36 15.52 3.52
N HIS A 12 15.85 15.63 2.28
CA HIS A 12 16.47 16.85 1.77
C HIS A 12 15.46 18.01 1.74
N PHE A 13 14.25 17.77 1.24
CA PHE A 13 13.18 18.75 1.23
C PHE A 13 12.85 19.26 2.64
N ILE A 14 12.65 18.36 3.61
CA ILE A 14 12.36 18.75 5.00
C ILE A 14 13.48 19.64 5.57
N ARG A 15 14.75 19.30 5.31
CA ARG A 15 15.88 20.10 5.79
C ARG A 15 15.92 21.48 5.13
N SER A 16 15.64 21.58 3.83
CA SER A 16 15.50 22.86 3.14
C SER A 16 14.42 23.73 3.80
N GLN A 17 13.23 23.16 4.01
CA GLN A 17 12.12 23.87 4.66
C GLN A 17 12.46 24.30 6.09
N GLN A 18 13.12 23.44 6.87
CA GLN A 18 13.58 23.82 8.21
C GLN A 18 14.57 24.99 8.19
N GLY A 19 15.42 25.08 7.16
CA GLY A 19 16.30 26.23 6.93
C GLY A 19 15.50 27.50 6.62
N ASP A 20 14.53 27.41 5.69
CA ASP A 20 13.68 28.53 5.29
C ASP A 20 12.85 29.08 6.47
N PHE A 21 12.43 28.22 7.39
CA PHE A 21 11.69 28.59 8.60
C PHE A 21 12.58 28.95 9.81
N ASN A 22 13.91 29.01 9.65
CA ASN A 22 14.87 29.28 10.74
C ASN A 22 14.73 28.33 11.95
N CYS A 23 14.37 27.08 11.69
CA CYS A 23 14.22 26.07 12.73
C CYS A 23 15.57 25.78 13.41
N THR A 24 15.59 25.75 14.73
CA THR A 24 16.80 25.46 15.51
C THR A 24 16.94 23.96 15.81
N LYS A 25 18.01 23.58 16.51
CA LYS A 25 18.30 22.16 16.80
C LYS A 25 17.22 21.53 17.67
N ARG A 26 16.98 20.23 17.46
CA ARG A 26 16.10 19.41 18.30
C ARG A 26 16.43 19.61 19.78
N GLY A 27 15.40 19.84 20.61
CA GLY A 27 15.55 20.10 22.05
C GLY A 27 15.68 21.58 22.43
N THR A 28 15.64 22.49 21.45
CA THR A 28 15.61 23.95 21.70
C THR A 28 14.23 24.52 21.42
N ALA A 29 13.95 25.73 21.93
CA ALA A 29 12.63 26.37 21.80
C ALA A 29 12.20 26.66 20.35
N GLY A 30 13.16 26.93 19.45
CA GLY A 30 12.90 27.17 18.02
C GLY A 30 12.90 25.91 17.16
N TYR A 31 12.92 24.71 17.76
CA TYR A 31 12.86 23.46 16.99
C TYR A 31 11.50 23.32 16.31
N CYS A 32 11.51 22.91 15.04
CA CYS A 32 10.31 22.57 14.30
C CYS A 32 10.14 21.04 14.24
N PRO A 33 9.19 20.46 15.01
CA PRO A 33 8.93 19.04 14.96
C PRO A 33 8.37 18.62 13.60
N VAL A 34 8.80 17.46 13.12
CA VAL A 34 8.38 16.93 11.81
C VAL A 34 7.57 15.66 12.02
N HIS A 35 6.32 15.70 11.57
CA HIS A 35 5.41 14.56 11.57
C HIS A 35 5.11 14.15 10.13
N THR A 36 5.43 12.91 9.76
CA THR A 36 5.07 12.37 8.44
C THR A 36 3.73 11.64 8.52
N ILE A 37 2.88 11.80 7.49
CA ILE A 37 1.57 11.15 7.40
C ILE A 37 1.47 10.49 6.03
N GLY A 38 0.98 9.26 5.98
CA GLY A 38 0.67 8.60 4.71
C GLY A 38 -0.25 7.39 4.87
N GLY A 39 -0.97 7.07 3.81
CA GLY A 39 -1.79 5.87 3.68
C GLY A 39 -1.22 4.89 2.65
N SER A 40 -1.41 3.58 2.80
CA SER A 40 -0.95 2.56 1.83
C SER A 40 0.57 2.66 1.58
N TYR A 41 1.03 2.74 0.33
CA TYR A 41 2.45 2.92 0.00
C TYR A 41 3.05 4.22 0.61
N PRO A 42 2.41 5.40 0.51
CA PRO A 42 2.81 6.57 1.31
C PRO A 42 2.87 6.32 2.82
N GLY A 43 2.01 5.46 3.37
CA GLY A 43 2.08 5.04 4.78
C GLY A 43 3.34 4.24 5.08
N PHE A 44 3.72 3.34 4.18
CA PHE A 44 5.02 2.67 4.23
C PHE A 44 6.18 3.67 4.16
N LEU A 45 6.13 4.65 3.25
CA LEU A 45 7.14 5.72 3.19
C LEU A 45 7.20 6.53 4.48
N SER A 46 6.06 6.90 5.06
CA SER A 46 5.97 7.61 6.34
C SER A 46 6.66 6.83 7.47
N ALA A 47 6.35 5.53 7.60
CA ALA A 47 7.03 4.66 8.57
C ALA A 47 8.55 4.58 8.31
N MET A 48 8.94 4.41 7.05
CA MET A 48 10.35 4.33 6.66
C MET A 48 11.11 5.63 6.86
N MET A 49 10.46 6.79 6.70
CA MET A 49 11.06 8.09 7.02
C MET A 49 11.44 8.17 8.50
N ARG A 50 10.53 7.76 9.40
CA ARG A 50 10.84 7.74 10.85
C ARG A 50 11.94 6.75 11.19
N LEU A 51 11.95 5.56 10.57
CA LEU A 51 12.95 4.52 10.84
C LEU A 51 14.33 4.85 10.26
N ARG A 52 14.38 5.39 9.04
CA ARG A 52 15.64 5.63 8.31
C ARG A 52 16.24 7.01 8.55
N TYR A 53 15.41 8.01 8.82
CA TYR A 53 15.81 9.39 9.10
C TYR A 53 15.31 9.88 10.47
N PRO A 54 15.62 9.20 11.58
CA PRO A 54 15.09 9.54 12.90
C PRO A 54 15.55 10.90 13.44
N ALA A 55 16.64 11.45 12.90
CA ALA A 55 17.14 12.79 13.21
C ALA A 55 16.39 13.91 12.46
N VAL A 56 15.62 13.55 11.42
CA VAL A 56 14.83 14.46 10.58
C VAL A 56 13.36 14.41 10.99
N VAL A 57 12.79 13.20 11.13
CA VAL A 57 11.37 12.97 11.41
C VAL A 57 11.17 12.56 12.86
N ASP A 58 10.31 13.24 13.60
CA ASP A 58 10.01 12.97 15.01
C ASP A 58 9.01 11.83 15.21
N SER A 59 7.98 11.80 14.37
CA SER A 59 6.92 10.80 14.44
C SER A 59 6.31 10.55 13.07
N ALA A 60 5.71 9.38 12.90
CA ALA A 60 5.09 8.97 11.65
C ALA A 60 3.71 8.35 11.90
N HIS A 61 2.75 8.76 11.10
CA HIS A 61 1.46 8.09 10.97
C HIS A 61 1.44 7.29 9.66
N ALA A 62 1.24 5.98 9.77
CA ALA A 62 1.29 5.03 8.67
C ALA A 62 -0.04 4.26 8.56
N ALA A 63 -1.03 4.87 7.91
CA ALA A 63 -2.36 4.30 7.76
C ALA A 63 -2.37 3.18 6.73
N SER A 64 -2.93 2.01 7.07
CA SER A 64 -3.08 0.86 6.15
C SER A 64 -1.82 0.50 5.37
N ALA A 65 -0.64 0.68 5.98
CA ALA A 65 0.65 0.44 5.33
C ALA A 65 0.95 -1.06 5.29
N PRO A 66 1.11 -1.68 4.10
CA PRO A 66 1.26 -3.13 3.98
C PRO A 66 2.72 -3.56 4.19
N ILE A 67 3.35 -3.13 5.29
CA ILE A 67 4.80 -3.30 5.57
C ILE A 67 5.24 -4.77 5.47
N ARG A 68 4.44 -5.69 6.03
CA ARG A 68 4.76 -7.13 6.00
C ARG A 68 4.61 -7.75 4.60
N PHE A 69 3.73 -7.22 3.75
CA PHE A 69 3.65 -7.63 2.34
C PHE A 69 4.92 -7.23 1.59
N TYR A 70 5.40 -5.99 1.79
CA TYR A 70 6.66 -5.55 1.16
C TYR A 70 7.89 -6.31 1.68
N ALA A 71 7.86 -6.74 2.93
CA ALA A 71 8.90 -7.60 3.50
C ALA A 71 8.78 -9.07 3.07
N GLN A 72 7.76 -9.45 2.28
CA GLN A 72 7.47 -10.83 1.88
C GLN A 72 7.31 -11.78 3.09
N GLN A 73 6.74 -11.27 4.17
CA GLN A 73 6.54 -11.99 5.44
C GLN A 73 5.10 -12.49 5.63
N VAL A 74 4.33 -12.56 4.54
CA VAL A 74 2.94 -12.97 4.52
C VAL A 74 2.72 -13.93 3.36
N ASP A 75 1.75 -14.82 3.52
CA ASP A 75 1.32 -15.71 2.44
C ASP A 75 0.87 -14.91 1.21
N GLN A 76 1.21 -15.39 0.02
CA GLN A 76 0.91 -14.70 -1.25
C GLN A 76 -0.58 -14.54 -1.53
N TYR A 77 -1.43 -15.41 -0.95
CA TYR A 77 -2.88 -15.37 -1.09
C TYR A 77 -3.58 -14.63 0.05
N ALA A 78 -2.86 -14.22 1.10
CA ALA A 78 -3.42 -13.59 2.30
C ALA A 78 -4.32 -12.39 2.00
N TYR A 79 -3.98 -11.59 0.98
CA TYR A 79 -4.82 -10.48 0.53
C TYR A 79 -6.19 -10.96 0.04
N TYR A 80 -6.20 -11.95 -0.88
CA TYR A 80 -7.44 -12.49 -1.42
C TYR A 80 -8.26 -13.22 -0.36
N THR A 81 -7.62 -13.94 0.56
CA THR A 81 -8.32 -14.53 1.71
C THR A 81 -9.07 -13.47 2.50
N LYS A 82 -8.46 -12.30 2.77
CA LYS A 82 -9.12 -11.20 3.49
C LYS A 82 -10.25 -10.55 2.68
N VAL A 83 -10.12 -10.48 1.36
CA VAL A 83 -11.21 -10.03 0.47
C VAL A 83 -12.40 -10.98 0.58
N THR A 84 -12.17 -12.29 0.47
CA THR A 84 -13.20 -13.32 0.59
C THR A 84 -13.88 -13.29 1.96
N GLU A 85 -13.11 -13.20 3.05
CA GLU A 85 -13.66 -13.07 4.40
C GLU A 85 -14.51 -11.80 4.56
N SER A 86 -14.10 -10.69 3.95
CA SER A 86 -14.84 -9.42 4.02
C SER A 86 -16.16 -9.51 3.28
N ALA A 87 -16.19 -10.20 2.14
CA ALA A 87 -17.42 -10.47 1.40
C ALA A 87 -18.40 -11.33 2.22
N GLU A 88 -17.92 -12.40 2.86
CA GLU A 88 -18.74 -13.24 3.76
C GLU A 88 -19.33 -12.43 4.92
N ARG A 89 -18.51 -11.58 5.55
CA ARG A 89 -18.97 -10.72 6.66
C ARG A 89 -19.98 -9.67 6.23
N SER A 90 -19.91 -9.21 4.99
CA SER A 90 -20.83 -8.21 4.44
C SER A 90 -22.18 -8.84 4.08
N PHE A 91 -22.16 -10.03 3.49
CA PHE A 91 -23.37 -10.79 3.15
C PHE A 91 -23.07 -12.28 3.15
N ALA A 92 -23.81 -13.05 3.97
CA ALA A 92 -23.61 -14.49 4.11
C ALA A 92 -23.78 -15.19 2.76
N GLY A 93 -22.80 -16.03 2.39
CA GLY A 93 -22.78 -16.74 1.11
C GLY A 93 -22.38 -15.90 -0.11
N CYS A 94 -22.04 -14.62 0.06
CA CYS A 94 -21.53 -13.76 -1.04
C CYS A 94 -20.29 -14.36 -1.74
N PRO A 95 -19.27 -14.87 -1.04
CA PRO A 95 -18.15 -15.59 -1.67
C PRO A 95 -18.58 -16.73 -2.58
N HIS A 96 -19.58 -17.52 -2.17
CA HIS A 96 -20.08 -18.63 -2.97
C HIS A 96 -20.74 -18.12 -4.26
N ALA A 97 -21.61 -17.11 -4.15
CA ALA A 97 -22.23 -16.49 -5.31
C ALA A 97 -21.21 -15.90 -6.30
N VAL A 98 -20.17 -15.22 -5.78
CA VAL A 98 -19.07 -14.68 -6.58
C VAL A 98 -18.29 -15.80 -7.29
N LEU A 99 -17.99 -16.90 -6.58
CA LEU A 99 -17.33 -18.06 -7.17
C LEU A 99 -18.17 -18.69 -8.28
N SER A 100 -19.47 -18.90 -8.07
CA SER A 100 -20.39 -19.42 -9.09
C SER A 100 -20.43 -18.53 -10.32
N ALA A 101 -20.42 -17.20 -10.14
CA ALA A 101 -20.38 -16.25 -11.24
C ALA A 101 -19.07 -16.38 -12.05
N PHE A 102 -17.92 -16.48 -11.39
CA PHE A 102 -16.64 -16.69 -12.08
C PHE A 102 -16.60 -18.01 -12.87
N LEU A 103 -17.05 -19.12 -12.27
CA LEU A 103 -17.13 -20.43 -12.95
C LEU A 103 -18.06 -20.39 -14.17
N THR A 104 -19.17 -19.67 -14.06
CA THR A 104 -20.12 -19.49 -15.16
C THR A 104 -19.48 -18.69 -16.30
N MET A 105 -18.79 -17.58 -16.00
CA MET A 105 -18.07 -16.80 -17.03
C MET A 105 -16.97 -17.62 -17.70
N GLU A 106 -16.24 -18.44 -16.94
CA GLU A 106 -15.20 -19.31 -17.50
C GLU A 106 -15.79 -20.34 -18.47
N ALA A 107 -16.92 -20.95 -18.13
CA ALA A 107 -17.63 -21.87 -19.02
C ALA A 107 -18.09 -21.17 -20.30
N TYR A 108 -18.65 -19.95 -20.20
CA TYR A 108 -19.03 -19.16 -21.37
C TYR A 108 -17.85 -18.84 -22.27
N MET A 109 -16.73 -18.38 -21.71
CA MET A 109 -15.53 -18.06 -22.49
C MET A 109 -14.96 -19.29 -23.20
N ARG A 110 -14.89 -20.45 -22.51
CA ARG A 110 -14.44 -21.71 -23.11
C ARG A 110 -15.35 -22.15 -24.25
N ASN A 111 -16.66 -22.04 -24.07
CA ASN A 111 -17.63 -22.41 -25.11
C ASN A 111 -17.60 -21.46 -26.31
N ALA A 112 -17.43 -20.15 -26.09
CA ALA A 112 -17.29 -19.16 -27.16
C ALA A 112 -16.04 -19.43 -28.04
N LEU A 113 -14.90 -19.72 -27.40
CA LEU A 113 -13.68 -20.10 -28.11
C LEU A 113 -13.82 -21.42 -28.88
N ALA A 114 -14.58 -22.38 -28.34
CA ALA A 114 -14.87 -23.63 -29.03
C ALA A 114 -15.80 -23.43 -30.24
N SER A 115 -16.80 -22.54 -30.14
CA SER A 115 -17.68 -22.22 -31.27
C SER A 115 -16.99 -21.44 -32.39
N ASP A 116 -16.02 -20.57 -32.08
CA ASP A 116 -15.22 -19.87 -33.10
C ASP A 116 -14.30 -20.84 -33.87
N CYS A 117 -13.85 -21.92 -33.24
CA CYS A 117 -13.08 -22.97 -33.92
C CYS A 117 -13.92 -23.76 -34.93
N CYS A 118 -15.24 -23.84 -34.74
CA CYS A 118 -16.17 -24.53 -35.66
C CYS A 118 -16.65 -23.66 -36.83
N ILE A 119 -16.30 -22.37 -36.90
CA ILE A 119 -16.66 -21.46 -38.00
C ILE A 119 -15.54 -21.40 -39.07
N MET A 120 -14.37 -21.96 -38.81
CA MET A 120 -13.20 -21.96 -39.71
C MET A 120 -13.01 -23.28 -40.51
N CYS A 121 -14.09 -24.00 -40.80
CA CYS A 121 -14.10 -25.12 -41.75
C CYS A 121 -14.71 -24.72 -43.09
#